data_AF-A0A091BHS8-F1
#
_entry.id   AF-A0A091BHS8-F1
#
_cell.length_a   1.000
_cell.length_b   1.000
_cell.length_c   1.000
_cell.angle_alpha   90.00
_cell.angle_beta   90.00
_cell.angle_gamma   90.00
#
_symmetry.space_group_name_H-M   'P 1'
#
loop_
_entity.id
_entity.type
_entity.pdbx_description
1 polymer ?
#
loop_
_entity_poly.entity_id
_entity_poly.type
_entity_poly.pdbx_seq_one_letter_code
_entity_poly.pdbx_strand_id
1 'polypeptide(L)' 'MSATAPRITTDAIELRDWIAAQVIAALIIAPKQPGISRQDMDGMSRSAYDYAAAMIRARDDAETVTVDPFASR' A
#
# COMPACT_ATOMS: atom_id res chain seq x y z
N MET A 1 24.42 -8.41 -11.71
CA MET A 1 23.86 -7.16 -11.16
C MET A 1 22.95 -7.56 -10.00
N SER A 2 23.44 -7.48 -8.76
CA SER A 2 22.60 -7.79 -7.59
C SER A 2 21.63 -6.64 -7.38
N ALA A 3 20.34 -6.87 -7.59
CA ALA A 3 19.31 -5.96 -7.12
C ALA A 3 19.42 -5.92 -5.59
N THR A 4 19.89 -4.80 -5.04
CA THR A 4 19.79 -4.54 -3.60
C THR A 4 18.32 -4.62 -3.25
N ALA A 5 17.91 -5.69 -2.57
CA ALA A 5 16.55 -5.81 -2.08
C ALA A 5 16.23 -4.57 -1.24
N PRO A 6 15.06 -3.93 -1.43
CA PRO A 6 14.71 -2.75 -0.66
C PRO A 6 14.75 -3.10 0.83
N ARG A 7 15.53 -2.34 1.61
CA ARG A 7 15.57 -2.51 3.08
C ARG A 7 14.20 -2.08 3.61
N ILE A 8 13.37 -3.04 3.96
CA ILE A 8 12.15 -2.78 4.70
C ILE A 8 12.60 -2.29 6.09
N THR A 9 12.44 -1.00 6.36
CA THR A 9 12.72 -0.40 7.67
C THR A 9 11.54 -0.64 8.61
N THR A 10 11.77 -0.62 9.92
CA THR A 10 10.69 -0.70 10.92
C THR A 10 9.62 0.36 10.67
N ASP A 11 10.04 1.59 10.34
CA ASP A 11 9.16 2.70 9.98
C ASP A 11 8.25 2.40 8.78
N ALA A 12 8.74 1.68 7.77
CA ALA A 12 7.95 1.31 6.60
C ALA A 12 6.89 0.26 6.95
N ILE A 13 7.17 -0.66 7.87
CA ILE A 13 6.22 -1.65 8.36
C ILE A 13 5.13 -0.97 9.18
N GLU A 14 5.50 -0.08 10.11
CA GLU A 14 4.56 0.67 10.94
C GLU A 14 3.64 1.55 10.08
N LEU A 15 4.20 2.23 9.07
CA LEU A 15 3.42 3.02 8.12
C LEU A 15 2.45 2.15 7.31
N ARG A 16 2.90 0.98 6.84
CA ARG A 16 2.04 0.03 6.11
C ARG A 16 0.86 -0.40 6.97
N ASP A 17 1.13 -0.79 8.20
CA ASP A 17 0.13 -1.32 9.12
C ASP A 17 -0.87 -0.21 9.53
N TRP A 18 -0.39 1.03 9.70
CA TRP A 18 -1.25 2.19 9.92
C TRP A 18 -2.20 2.43 8.73
N ILE A 19 -1.69 2.45 7.50
CA ILE A 19 -2.52 2.62 6.28
C ILE A 19 -3.53 1.47 6.18
N ALA A 20 -3.08 0.23 6.34
CA ALA A 20 -3.93 -0.95 6.25
C ALA A 20 -5.07 -0.88 7.28
N ALA A 21 -4.79 -0.46 8.52
CA ALA A 21 -5.81 -0.30 9.56
C ALA A 21 -6.91 0.71 9.15
N GLN A 22 -6.53 1.85 8.56
CA GLN A 22 -7.50 2.84 8.08
C GLN A 22 -8.36 2.29 6.94
N VAL A 23 -7.75 1.56 6.01
CA VAL A 23 -8.46 0.98 4.85
C VAL A 23 -9.42 -0.13 5.29
N ILE A 24 -8.99 -1.03 6.19
CA ILE A 24 -9.88 -2.06 6.75
C ILE A 24 -11.07 -1.41 7.44
N ALA A 25 -10.85 -0.38 8.25
CA ALA A 25 -11.94 0.32 8.92
C ALA A 25 -12.95 0.89 7.92
N ALA A 26 -12.47 1.51 6.83
CA ALA A 26 -13.31 2.00 5.75
C ALA A 26 -14.09 0.85 5.06
N LEU A 27 -13.43 -0.28 4.77
CA LEU A 27 -14.05 -1.45 4.16
C LEU A 27 -15.13 -2.08 5.04
N ILE A 28 -15.01 -2.03 6.37
CA ILE A 28 -15.99 -2.54 7.34
C ILE A 28 -17.24 -1.65 7.43
N ILE A 29 -17.08 -0.33 7.34
CA ILE A 29 -18.22 0.60 7.43
C ILE A 29 -18.88 0.85 6.08
N ALA A 30 -18.21 0.56 4.97
CA ALA A 30 -18.73 0.80 3.63
C ALA A 30 -20.10 0.12 3.41
N PRO A 31 -21.06 0.82 2.79
CA PRO A 31 -22.36 0.24 2.49
C PRO A 31 -22.22 -0.92 1.50
N LYS A 32 -23.03 -1.96 1.69
CA LYS A 32 -23.08 -3.09 0.76
C LYS A 32 -23.65 -2.62 -0.58
N GLN A 33 -22.97 -2.96 -1.68
CA GLN A 33 -23.53 -2.74 -3.01
C GLN A 33 -24.58 -3.83 -3.35
N PRO A 34 -25.75 -3.46 -3.89
CA PRO A 34 -26.77 -4.42 -4.29
C PRO A 34 -26.23 -5.43 -5.30
N GLY A 35 -26.52 -6.71 -5.11
CA GLY A 35 -26.10 -7.78 -6.02
C GLY A 35 -24.63 -8.18 -5.94
N ILE A 36 -23.82 -7.54 -5.10
CA ILE A 36 -22.40 -7.86 -4.91
C ILE A 36 -22.20 -8.45 -3.52
N SER A 37 -21.66 -9.67 -3.45
CA SER A 37 -21.28 -10.26 -2.18
C SER A 37 -20.14 -9.46 -1.56
N ARG A 38 -20.26 -9.16 -0.26
CA ARG A 38 -19.19 -8.52 0.49
C ARG A 38 -18.04 -9.51 0.64
N GLN A 39 -16.81 -9.00 0.60
CA GLN A 39 -15.66 -9.77 1.06
C GLN A 39 -15.85 -10.19 2.53
N ASP A 40 -15.25 -11.31 2.91
CA ASP A 40 -15.08 -11.67 4.32
C ASP A 40 -13.96 -10.85 4.96
N MET A 41 -13.75 -11.01 6.27
CA MET A 41 -12.74 -10.26 7.02
C MET A 41 -11.32 -10.51 6.51
N ASP A 42 -11.02 -11.75 6.08
CA ASP A 42 -9.71 -12.12 5.54
C ASP A 42 -9.46 -11.46 4.18
N GLY A 43 -10.48 -11.44 3.31
CA GLY A 43 -10.44 -10.78 2.01
C GLY A 43 -10.30 -9.26 2.13
N MET A 44 -11.01 -8.63 3.09
CA MET A 44 -10.83 -7.20 3.39
C MET A 44 -9.43 -6.91 3.90
N SER A 45 -8.92 -7.75 4.81
CA SER A 45 -7.58 -7.58 5.37
C SER A 45 -6.51 -7.67 4.28
N ARG A 46 -6.59 -8.68 3.41
CA ARG A 46 -5.68 -8.83 2.27
C ARG A 46 -5.73 -7.61 1.35
N SER A 47 -6.93 -7.18 0.95
CA SER A 47 -7.12 -6.03 0.07
C SER A 47 -6.52 -4.74 0.66
N ALA A 48 -6.64 -4.56 1.98
CA ALA A 48 -6.08 -3.40 2.66
C ALA A 48 -4.54 -3.41 2.72
N TYR A 49 -3.93 -4.57 2.98
CA TYR A 49 -2.47 -4.70 2.96
C TYR A 49 -1.89 -4.54 1.55
N ASP A 50 -2.57 -5.08 0.53
CA ASP A 50 -2.19 -4.89 -0.87
C ASP A 50 -2.24 -3.41 -1.26
N TYR A 51 -3.28 -2.69 -0.83
CA TYR A 51 -3.41 -1.25 -1.03
C TYR A 51 -2.31 -0.46 -0.31
N ALA A 52 -2.05 -0.78 0.97
CA ALA A 52 -1.00 -0.12 1.75
C ALA A 52 0.39 -0.33 1.12
N ALA A 53 0.69 -1.54 0.64
CA ALA A 53 1.92 -1.84 -0.08
C ALA A 53 2.04 -1.03 -1.39
N ALA A 54 0.95 -0.90 -2.15
CA ALA A 54 0.92 -0.09 -3.36
C ALA A 54 1.16 1.40 -3.08
N MET A 55 0.61 1.94 -1.99
CA MET A 55 0.85 3.33 -1.58
C MET A 55 2.31 3.61 -1.22
N ILE A 56 2.94 2.71 -0.44
CA ILE A 56 4.35 2.84 -0.08
C ILE A 56 5.22 2.81 -1.34
N ARG A 57 4.95 1.87 -2.24
CA ARG A 57 5.67 1.79 -3.52
C ARG A 57 5.52 3.06 -4.36
N ALA A 58 4.30 3.58 -4.47
CA ALA A 58 4.04 4.81 -5.22
C ALA A 58 4.76 6.02 -4.61
N ARG A 59 4.86 6.09 -3.27
CA ARG A 59 5.64 7.10 -2.56
C ARG A 59 7.13 6.99 -2.89
N ASP A 60 7.69 5.79 -2.83
CA ASP A 60 9.11 5.57 -3.11
C ASP A 60 9.44 5.90 -4.58
N ASP A 61 8.58 5.49 -5.52
CA ASP A 61 8.71 5.83 -6.94
C ASP A 61 8.65 7.36 -7.15
N ALA A 62 7.75 8.07 -6.47
CA ALA A 62 7.65 9.53 -6.56
C ALA A 62 8.89 10.25 -5.98
N GLU A 63 9.48 9.70 -4.92
CA GLU A 63 10.71 10.22 -4.32
C GLU A 63 11.89 10.06 -5.29
N THR A 64 12.00 8.93 -6.00
CA THR A 64 13.06 8.73 -7.00
C THR A 64 12.99 9.71 -8.18
N VAL A 65 11.79 10.06 -8.65
CA VAL A 65 11.59 11.04 -9.74
C VAL A 65 12.00 12.45 -9.33
N THR A 66 11.87 12.79 -8.04
CA THR A 66 12.17 14.14 -7.54
C THR A 66 13.68 14.38 -7.40
N VAL A 67 14.48 13.33 -7.17
CA VAL A 67 15.91 13.46 -6.88
C VAL A 67 16.77 13.52 -8.14
N ASP A 68 16.28 13.08 -9.31
CA ASP A 68 17.07 13.17 -10.54
C ASP A 68 16.26 13.54 -11.80
N PRO A 69 16.09 14.84 -12.08
CA PRO A 69 15.49 15.30 -13.34
C PRO A 69 16.42 15.18 -14.56
N PHE A 70 17.68 14.72 -14.42
CA PHE A 70 18.67 14.72 -15.52
C PHE A 70 19.53 13.44 -15.67
N ALA A 71 19.26 12.36 -14.94
CA ALA A 71 20.04 11.10 -14.94
C ALA A 71 20.20 10.39 -16.31
N SER A 72 19.55 10.89 -17.36
CA SER A 72 19.49 10.24 -18.68
C SER A 72 20.03 11.11 -19.82
N ARG A 73 21.05 11.95 -19.57
CA ARG A 73 21.84 12.59 -20.64
C ARG A 73 23.30 12.16 -20.60
#